data_AF-A0A436V160-F1
#
_entry.id   AF-A0A436V160-F1
#
_cell.length_a   1.000
_cell.length_b   1.000
_cell.length_c   1.000
_cell.angle_alpha   90.00
_cell.angle_beta   90.00
_cell.angle_gamma   90.00
#
_symmetry.space_group_name_H-M   'P 1'
#
loop_
_entity.id
_entity.type
_entity.pdbx_description
1 polymer ?
#
loop_
_entity_poly.entity_id
_entity_poly.type
_entity_poly.pdbx_seq_one_letter_code
_entity_poly.pdbx_strand_id
1 'polypeptide(L)'
;PQHWITGKDYPDGATDTIPAQNFVGPVNVIDCSTESAADHDFLLTVDHIKAWEAKHGAINAGEWVVMRTDWYKRNGSEAAFLNANETGPHTPGPTAEAIQFLIGKDIKGWGSETIGTDAGKAGGME
;
A
#
# COMPACT_ATOMS: atom_id res chain seq x y z
N PRO A 1 7.75 -11.78 3.93
CA PRO A 1 6.44 -12.35 4.32
C PRO A 1 6.30 -12.62 5.84
N GLN A 2 7.35 -13.11 6.50
CA GLN A 2 7.33 -13.51 7.92
C GLN A 2 7.09 -12.39 8.94
N HIS A 3 6.98 -11.13 8.49
CA HIS A 3 6.59 -10.02 9.36
C HIS A 3 5.19 -10.22 9.98
N TRP A 4 4.28 -10.89 9.28
CA TRP A 4 2.91 -11.12 9.75
C TRP A 4 2.63 -12.61 10.01
N ILE A 5 1.69 -12.91 10.92
CA ILE A 5 1.35 -14.29 11.33
C ILE A 5 0.89 -15.16 10.16
N THR A 6 0.21 -14.56 9.17
CA THR A 6 -0.25 -15.24 7.95
C THR A 6 0.91 -15.66 7.03
N GLY A 7 2.09 -15.05 7.19
CA GLY A 7 3.30 -15.33 6.43
C GLY A 7 4.33 -16.18 7.18
N LYS A 8 4.05 -16.63 8.40
CA LYS A 8 5.05 -17.22 9.31
C LYS A 8 5.65 -18.54 8.81
N ASP A 9 4.90 -19.32 8.04
CA ASP A 9 5.28 -20.67 7.61
C ASP A 9 5.94 -20.70 6.21
N TYR A 10 6.12 -19.54 5.56
CA TYR A 10 6.84 -19.48 4.28
C TYR A 10 8.35 -19.63 4.52
N PRO A 11 9.01 -20.66 3.95
CA PRO A 11 10.44 -20.94 4.18
C PRO A 11 11.36 -19.88 3.57
N ASP A 12 10.88 -19.15 2.57
CA ASP A 12 11.54 -18.05 1.86
C ASP A 12 10.98 -16.68 2.26
N GLY A 13 10.34 -16.61 3.43
CA GLY A 13 9.61 -15.43 3.89
C GLY A 13 10.42 -14.40 4.68
N ALA A 14 11.69 -14.67 5.01
CA ALA A 14 12.59 -13.77 5.72
C ALA A 14 13.52 -13.00 4.77
N THR A 15 14.14 -11.92 5.25
CA THR A 15 15.02 -11.06 4.43
C THR A 15 16.29 -11.76 3.95
N ASP A 16 16.76 -12.79 4.66
CA ASP A 16 17.93 -13.60 4.33
C ASP A 16 17.60 -14.85 3.50
N THR A 17 16.32 -15.19 3.34
CA THR A 17 15.86 -16.39 2.61
C THR A 17 15.07 -16.08 1.34
N ILE A 18 14.50 -14.88 1.23
CA ILE A 18 13.78 -14.44 0.04
C ILE A 18 14.68 -14.44 -1.21
N PRO A 19 14.23 -14.97 -2.37
CA PRO A 19 15.03 -14.96 -3.59
C PRO A 19 15.36 -13.54 -4.05
N ALA A 20 16.64 -13.29 -4.35
CA ALA A 20 17.11 -11.95 -4.76
C ALA A 20 16.43 -11.42 -6.03
N GLN A 21 15.89 -12.30 -6.88
CA GLN A 21 15.10 -11.94 -8.05
C GLN A 21 13.82 -11.15 -7.68
N ASN A 22 13.35 -11.24 -6.43
CA ASN A 22 12.20 -10.47 -5.95
C ASN A 22 12.55 -9.04 -5.52
N PHE A 23 13.82 -8.64 -5.52
CA PHE A 23 14.22 -7.28 -5.12
C PHE A 23 14.06 -6.24 -6.23
N VAL A 24 13.84 -6.68 -7.47
CA VAL A 24 13.71 -5.79 -8.63
C VAL A 24 12.48 -6.18 -9.43
N GLY A 25 11.70 -5.20 -9.86
CA GLY A 25 10.57 -5.41 -10.74
C GLY A 25 10.03 -4.10 -11.30
N PRO A 26 9.22 -4.16 -12.37
CA PRO A 26 8.43 -3.03 -12.84
C PRO A 26 7.46 -2.56 -11.75
N VAL A 27 7.03 -1.29 -11.84
CA VAL A 27 6.15 -0.68 -10.82
C VAL A 27 5.03 0.13 -11.45
N ASN A 28 3.84 -0.01 -10.89
CA ASN A 28 2.65 0.78 -11.18
C ASN A 28 2.49 1.84 -10.10
N VAL A 29 2.57 3.11 -10.48
CA VAL A 29 2.42 4.24 -9.56
C VAL A 29 1.00 4.78 -9.67
N ILE A 30 0.17 4.49 -8.67
CA ILE A 30 -1.20 4.98 -8.59
C ILE A 30 -1.16 6.29 -7.80
N ASP A 31 -1.38 7.41 -8.49
CA ASP A 31 -1.36 8.75 -7.90
C ASP A 31 -2.71 9.05 -7.23
N CYS A 32 -2.69 9.09 -5.90
CA CYS A 32 -3.79 9.45 -5.02
C CYS A 32 -3.46 10.72 -4.20
N SER A 33 -2.49 11.53 -4.65
CA SER A 33 -1.99 12.68 -3.88
C SER A 33 -3.04 13.78 -3.70
N THR A 34 -3.93 13.97 -4.68
CA THR A 34 -5.00 14.96 -4.60
C THR A 34 -6.07 14.52 -3.61
N GLU A 35 -6.48 13.26 -3.71
CA GLU A 35 -7.45 12.62 -2.84
C GLU A 35 -6.94 12.59 -1.40
N SER A 36 -5.68 12.19 -1.19
CA SER A 36 -5.05 12.11 0.14
C SER A 36 -4.82 13.48 0.77
N ALA A 37 -4.67 14.55 -0.03
CA ALA A 37 -4.60 15.91 0.47
C ALA A 37 -5.97 16.46 0.89
N ALA A 38 -7.04 16.01 0.23
CA ALA A 38 -8.42 16.37 0.57
C ALA A 38 -8.95 15.57 1.77
N ASP A 39 -8.55 14.31 1.89
CA ASP A 39 -8.94 13.40 2.95
C ASP A 39 -7.74 12.54 3.40
N HIS A 40 -7.27 12.77 4.62
CA HIS A 40 -6.16 12.01 5.19
C HIS A 40 -6.54 10.55 5.51
N ASP A 41 -7.83 10.21 5.53
CA ASP A 41 -8.34 8.84 5.69
C ASP A 41 -8.71 8.20 4.33
N PHE A 42 -8.30 8.80 3.20
CA PHE A 42 -8.65 8.32 1.87
C PHE A 42 -8.30 6.84 1.66
N LEU A 43 -9.27 6.08 1.15
CA LEU A 43 -9.12 4.66 0.85
C LEU A 43 -9.05 4.39 -0.65
N LEU A 44 -7.96 3.76 -1.09
CA LEU A 44 -7.85 3.21 -2.43
C LEU A 44 -8.79 2.01 -2.56
N THR A 45 -9.68 2.04 -3.56
CA THR A 45 -10.69 1.01 -3.82
C THR A 45 -10.38 0.26 -5.11
N VAL A 46 -11.07 -0.87 -5.33
CA VAL A 46 -11.00 -1.62 -6.59
C VAL A 46 -11.39 -0.74 -7.79
N ASP A 47 -12.37 0.14 -7.64
CA ASP A 47 -12.81 1.02 -8.73
C ASP A 47 -11.75 2.07 -9.08
N HIS A 48 -11.05 2.62 -8.09
CA HIS A 48 -9.90 3.48 -8.33
C HIS A 48 -8.80 2.75 -9.12
N ILE A 49 -8.49 1.50 -8.75
CA ILE A 49 -7.49 0.68 -9.44
C ILE A 49 -7.92 0.40 -10.88
N LYS A 50 -9.18 -0.01 -11.12
CA LYS A 50 -9.69 -0.27 -12.48
C LYS A 50 -9.70 0.99 -13.34
N ALA A 51 -10.04 2.14 -12.77
CA ALA A 51 -9.98 3.42 -13.48
C ALA A 51 -8.54 3.78 -13.87
N TRP A 52 -7.57 3.51 -12.98
CA TRP A 52 -6.16 3.65 -13.29
C TRP A 52 -5.73 2.71 -14.42
N GLU A 53 -6.10 1.41 -14.35
CA GLU A 53 -5.77 0.43 -15.39
C GLU A 53 -6.35 0.79 -16.76
N ALA A 54 -7.58 1.31 -16.79
CA ALA A 54 -8.22 1.77 -18.03
C ALA A 54 -7.45 2.90 -18.73
N LYS A 55 -6.70 3.70 -17.97
CA LYS A 55 -5.92 4.83 -18.48
C LYS A 55 -4.45 4.47 -18.75
N HIS A 56 -3.86 3.60 -17.95
CA HIS A 56 -2.42 3.35 -17.92
C HIS A 56 -2.01 1.97 -18.43
N GLY A 57 -2.97 1.06 -18.61
CA GLY A 57 -2.72 -0.35 -18.92
C GLY A 57 -2.96 -1.24 -17.72
N ALA A 58 -3.15 -2.54 -17.98
CA ALA A 58 -3.36 -3.52 -16.92
C ALA A 58 -2.11 -3.64 -16.02
N ILE A 59 -2.33 -3.77 -14.72
CA ILE A 59 -1.32 -4.21 -13.77
C ILE A 59 -1.09 -5.70 -14.03
N ASN A 60 0.16 -6.10 -14.25
CA ASN A 60 0.51 -7.48 -14.61
C ASN A 60 1.07 -8.26 -13.42
N ALA A 61 1.12 -9.57 -13.58
CA ALA A 61 1.74 -10.47 -12.60
C ALA A 61 3.22 -10.13 -12.40
N GLY A 62 3.68 -10.19 -11.16
CA GLY A 62 5.06 -9.90 -10.77
C GLY A 62 5.44 -8.42 -10.77
N GLU A 63 4.49 -7.50 -10.97
CA GLU A 63 4.75 -6.06 -10.88
C GLU A 63 4.53 -5.54 -9.45
N TRP A 64 5.22 -4.47 -9.09
CA TRP A 64 4.92 -3.71 -7.87
C TRP A 64 3.73 -2.80 -8.11
N VAL A 65 2.98 -2.52 -7.05
CA VAL A 65 1.97 -1.45 -7.03
C VAL A 65 2.30 -0.54 -5.85
N VAL A 66 2.43 0.75 -6.11
CA VAL A 66 2.67 1.75 -5.07
C VAL A 66 1.61 2.83 -5.13
N MET A 67 1.10 3.20 -3.95
CA MET A 67 0.15 4.31 -3.81
C MET A 67 0.91 5.58 -3.48
N ARG A 68 1.05 6.43 -4.50
CA ARG A 68 1.63 7.75 -4.35
C ARG A 68 0.60 8.66 -3.67
N THR A 69 1.00 9.29 -2.58
CA THR A 69 0.15 10.19 -1.79
C THR A 69 0.82 11.52 -1.50
N ASP A 70 2.08 11.69 -1.90
CA ASP A 70 2.95 12.79 -1.52
C ASP A 70 3.06 12.96 0.03
N TRP A 71 2.81 11.89 0.79
CA TRP A 71 2.92 11.86 2.25
C TRP A 71 4.36 12.12 2.72
N TYR A 72 5.35 11.81 1.89
CA TYR A 72 6.76 12.13 2.16
C TYR A 72 6.99 13.61 2.50
N LYS A 73 6.13 14.53 2.03
CA LYS A 73 6.21 15.96 2.34
C LYS A 73 6.04 16.27 3.84
N ARG A 74 5.56 15.31 4.63
CA ARG A 74 5.37 15.41 6.10
C ARG A 74 6.56 14.88 6.90
N ASN A 75 7.59 14.31 6.25
CA ASN A 75 8.69 13.60 6.92
C ASN A 75 9.62 14.49 7.78
N GLY A 76 9.45 15.81 7.76
CA GLY A 76 10.14 16.75 8.65
C GLY A 76 9.57 16.80 10.07
N SER A 77 8.45 16.12 10.35
CA SER A 77 7.83 16.09 11.68
C SER A 77 7.16 14.74 11.93
N GLU A 78 7.56 14.05 12.99
CA GLU A 78 6.94 12.78 13.42
C GLU A 78 5.44 12.96 13.65
N ALA A 79 5.03 14.01 14.35
CA ALA A 79 3.62 14.29 14.62
C ALA A 79 2.83 14.50 13.31
N ALA A 80 3.38 15.25 12.34
CA ALA A 80 2.72 15.47 11.06
C ALA A 80 2.68 14.20 10.19
N PHE A 81 3.70 13.35 10.27
CA PHE A 81 3.82 12.12 9.48
C PHE A 81 2.93 11.00 10.01
N LEU A 82 2.88 10.81 11.34
CA LEU A 82 1.97 9.87 12.00
C LEU A 82 0.51 10.35 11.96
N ASN A 83 0.31 11.68 11.98
CA ASN A 83 -0.99 12.34 11.88
C ASN A 83 -2.08 11.71 12.77
N ALA A 84 -1.75 11.48 14.04
CA ALA A 84 -2.65 10.83 15.01
C ALA A 84 -3.38 11.84 15.91
N ASN A 85 -4.59 11.48 16.33
CA ASN A 85 -5.37 12.17 17.37
C ASN A 85 -5.92 11.16 18.39
N GLU A 86 -6.96 11.53 19.15
CA GLU A 86 -7.58 10.68 20.17
C GLU A 86 -8.18 9.38 19.62
N THR A 87 -8.45 9.31 18.32
CA THR A 87 -8.99 8.13 17.61
C THR A 87 -7.92 7.29 16.89
N GLY A 88 -6.65 7.66 17.01
CA GLY A 88 -5.52 6.97 16.39
C GLY A 88 -4.96 7.71 15.16
N PRO A 89 -4.10 7.03 14.36
CA PRO A 89 -3.49 7.59 13.16
C PRO A 89 -4.51 7.81 12.03
N HIS A 90 -4.37 8.93 11.32
CA HIS A 90 -5.15 9.25 10.12
C HIS A 90 -4.20 9.33 8.91
N THR A 91 -4.05 8.22 8.21
CA THR A 91 -3.20 8.13 7.04
C THR A 91 -3.92 7.34 5.94
N PRO A 92 -3.75 7.70 4.66
CA PRO A 92 -4.42 7.03 3.56
C PRO A 92 -3.91 5.59 3.43
N GLY A 93 -4.69 4.75 2.78
CA GLY A 93 -4.29 3.37 2.52
C GLY A 93 -5.29 2.64 1.63
N PRO A 94 -5.14 1.33 1.47
CA PRO A 94 -6.04 0.53 0.65
C PRO A 94 -7.23 0.00 1.47
N THR A 95 -8.32 -0.30 0.77
CA THR A 95 -9.37 -1.21 1.27
C THR A 95 -8.90 -2.67 1.24
N ALA A 96 -9.52 -3.54 2.06
CA ALA A 96 -9.23 -4.97 2.03
C ALA A 96 -9.52 -5.59 0.65
N GLU A 97 -10.62 -5.18 0.02
CA GLU A 97 -11.01 -5.62 -1.32
C GLU A 97 -10.00 -5.19 -2.38
N ALA A 98 -9.42 -3.99 -2.26
CA ALA A 98 -8.37 -3.53 -3.16
C ALA A 98 -7.13 -4.43 -3.06
N ILE A 99 -6.69 -4.78 -1.86
CA ILE A 99 -5.54 -5.69 -1.67
C ILE A 99 -5.86 -7.09 -2.17
N GLN A 100 -7.06 -7.63 -1.90
CA GLN A 100 -7.48 -8.92 -2.45
C GLN A 100 -7.52 -8.93 -3.98
N PHE A 101 -8.02 -7.85 -4.59
CA PHE A 101 -8.02 -7.69 -6.05
C PHE A 101 -6.60 -7.70 -6.63
N LEU A 102 -5.67 -6.97 -6.00
CA LEU A 102 -4.27 -6.95 -6.41
C LEU A 102 -3.57 -8.31 -6.22
N ILE A 103 -3.81 -9.00 -5.10
CA ILE A 103 -3.31 -10.36 -4.87
C ILE A 103 -3.83 -11.31 -5.96
N GLY A 104 -5.11 -11.19 -6.33
CA GLY A 104 -5.70 -11.98 -7.42
C GLY A 104 -5.06 -11.74 -8.80
N LYS A 105 -4.29 -10.65 -8.96
CA LYS A 105 -3.50 -10.33 -10.15
C LYS A 105 -2.04 -10.77 -10.05
N ASP A 106 -1.66 -11.45 -8.96
CA ASP A 106 -0.32 -11.97 -8.72
C ASP A 106 0.76 -10.87 -8.71
N ILE A 107 0.45 -9.72 -8.10
CA ILE A 107 1.44 -8.64 -7.95
C ILE A 107 2.62 -9.09 -7.07
N LYS A 108 3.80 -8.52 -7.29
CA LYS A 108 4.99 -8.80 -6.48
C LYS A 108 4.86 -8.24 -5.06
N GLY A 109 4.23 -7.08 -4.93
CA GLY A 109 4.02 -6.46 -3.63
C GLY A 109 3.42 -5.06 -3.73
N TRP A 110 3.02 -4.57 -2.56
CA TRP A 110 2.37 -3.28 -2.34
C TRP A 110 3.28 -2.34 -1.56
N GLY A 111 3.27 -1.06 -1.93
CA GLY A 111 4.01 -0.01 -1.23
C GLY A 111 3.18 1.23 -0.95
N SER A 112 3.48 1.88 0.17
CA SER A 112 2.92 3.17 0.58
C SER A 112 4.04 4.13 0.97
N GLU A 113 3.75 5.43 0.94
CA GLU A 113 4.63 6.46 1.48
C GLU A 113 4.42 6.70 3.00
N THR A 114 3.35 6.16 3.58
CA THR A 114 3.01 6.28 5.01
C THR A 114 3.89 5.38 5.89
N ILE A 115 3.74 5.48 7.21
CA ILE A 115 4.54 4.69 8.18
C ILE A 115 4.37 3.17 8.02
N GLY A 116 3.20 2.74 7.55
CA GLY A 116 2.88 1.35 7.24
C GLY A 116 2.16 1.24 5.90
N THR A 117 1.91 0.01 5.47
CA THR A 117 1.23 -0.32 4.20
C THR A 117 -0.27 -0.08 4.24
N ASP A 118 -0.86 -0.14 5.42
CA ASP A 118 -2.30 -0.02 5.63
C ASP A 118 -2.70 1.41 6.02
N ALA A 119 -3.99 1.73 5.85
CA ALA A 119 -4.54 2.98 6.33
C ALA A 119 -4.36 3.10 7.86
N GLY A 120 -4.25 4.33 8.38
CA GLY A 120 -4.00 4.56 9.80
C GLY A 120 -5.07 3.96 10.72
N LYS A 121 -6.29 3.84 10.20
CA LYS A 121 -7.47 3.25 10.86
C LYS A 121 -7.70 1.76 10.56
N ALA A 122 -6.78 1.07 9.89
CA ALA A 122 -7.01 -0.30 9.43
C ALA A 122 -7.36 -1.28 10.56
N GLY A 123 -6.84 -1.09 11.78
CA GLY A 123 -7.19 -1.93 12.93
C GLY A 123 -8.66 -1.85 13.38
N GLY A 124 -9.42 -0.86 12.90
CA GLY A 124 -10.85 -0.70 13.17
C GLY A 124 -11.76 -0.95 11.95
N MET A 125 -11.20 -1.43 10.83
CA MET A 125 -11.98 -1.82 9.65
C MET A 125 -12.46 -3.27 9.79
N GLU A 126 -13.67 -3.55 9.31
CA GLU A 126 -14.24 -4.91 9.23
C GLU A 126 -13.95 -5.57 7.88
#